data_AF-A0A3M0YHL3-F1
#
_entry.id   AF-A0A3M0YHL3-F1
#
_cell.length_a   1.000
_cell.length_b   1.000
_cell.length_c   1.000
_cell.angle_alpha   90.00
_cell.angle_beta   90.00
_cell.angle_gamma   90.00
#
_symmetry.space_group_name_H-M   'P 1'
#
loop_
_entity.id
_entity.type
_entity.pdbx_description
1 polymer ?
#
loop_
_entity_poly.entity_id
_entity_poly.type
_entity_poly.pdbx_seq_one_letter_code
_entity_poly.pdbx_strand_id
1 'polypeptide(L)'
;MKHKPISIALAALFGVSLAQADVEFSSKGGLKMKTTDGNFAFQVGGRVMADAAFYDEDASSLGDGTEIRRARLFAKGILFHDWAFKGQY
;
A
#
# COMPACT_ATOMS: atom_id res chain seq x y z
N MET A 1 18.28 16.39 -2.93
CA MET A 1 18.87 15.57 -1.84
C MET A 1 18.88 14.12 -2.30
N LYS A 2 20.04 13.56 -2.65
CA LYS A 2 20.17 12.15 -3.04
C LYS A 2 20.31 11.32 -1.77
N HIS A 3 19.29 10.56 -1.41
CA HIS A 3 19.34 9.66 -0.25
C HIS A 3 20.16 8.43 -0.63
N LYS A 4 21.20 8.11 0.16
CA LYS A 4 22.00 6.89 -0.01
C LYS A 4 21.12 5.67 0.36
N PRO A 5 21.15 4.56 -0.40
CA PRO A 5 20.41 3.36 -0.01
C PRO A 5 20.99 2.81 1.30
N ILE A 6 20.12 2.55 2.27
CA ILE A 6 20.48 1.90 3.54
C ILE A 6 20.36 0.40 3.28
N SER A 7 21.49 -0.29 3.13
CA SER A 7 21.51 -1.75 2.99
C SER A 7 21.10 -2.39 4.32
N ILE A 8 19.87 -2.89 4.41
CA ILE A 8 19.42 -3.70 5.56
C ILE A 8 19.53 -5.16 5.17
N ALA A 9 20.44 -5.88 5.83
CA ALA A 9 20.54 -7.33 5.73
C ALA A 9 19.37 -7.97 6.48
N LEU A 10 18.37 -8.48 5.74
CA LEU A 10 17.35 -9.34 6.32
C LEU A 10 17.83 -10.79 6.23
N ALA A 11 18.47 -11.27 7.30
CA ALA A 11 18.85 -12.67 7.45
C ALA A 11 18.12 -13.28 8.65
N ALA A 12 17.23 -14.24 8.38
CA ALA A 12 17.11 -15.51 9.11
C ALA A 12 15.78 -16.20 8.77
N LEU A 13 15.83 -17.22 7.91
CA LEU A 13 15.12 -18.51 8.09
C LEU A 13 15.49 -19.58 7.04
N PHE A 14 16.25 -19.25 5.99
CA PHE A 14 16.90 -20.25 5.14
C PHE A 14 18.30 -19.73 4.77
N GLY A 15 19.32 -20.58 4.90
CA GLY A 15 20.75 -20.28 4.69
C GLY A 15 21.14 -19.95 3.25
N VAL A 16 20.39 -19.08 2.58
CA VAL A 16 20.72 -18.51 1.29
C VAL A 16 21.46 -17.21 1.55
N SER A 17 22.70 -17.09 1.08
CA SER A 17 23.35 -15.80 0.90
C SER A 17 22.57 -15.04 -0.16
N LEU A 18 21.55 -14.30 0.26
CA LEU A 18 20.79 -13.44 -0.62
C LEU A 18 21.76 -12.38 -1.14
N ALA A 19 21.89 -12.30 -2.46
CA ALA A 19 22.53 -11.17 -3.11
C ALA A 19 22.05 -9.89 -2.41
N GLN A 20 23.01 -9.04 -2.01
CA GLN A 20 22.72 -7.77 -1.35
C GLN A 20 22.02 -6.86 -2.36
N ALA A 21 20.71 -7.04 -2.50
CA ALA A 21 19.89 -6.19 -3.33
C ALA A 21 19.65 -4.90 -2.56
N ASP A 22 20.02 -3.78 -3.17
CA ASP A 22 19.65 -2.48 -2.62
C ASP A 22 18.12 -2.35 -2.64
N VAL A 23 17.56 -1.94 -1.51
CA VAL A 23 16.11 -1.81 -1.32
C VAL A 23 15.76 -0.33 -1.24
N GLU A 24 14.81 0.09 -2.06
CA GLU A 24 14.24 1.43 -1.99
C GLU A 24 12.91 1.41 -1.23
N PHE A 25 12.75 2.35 -0.30
CA PHE A 25 11.54 2.54 0.49
C PHE A 25 10.84 3.85 0.09
N SER A 26 9.51 3.82 0.05
CA SER A 26 8.68 5.01 -0.16
C SER A 26 7.40 4.93 0.67
N SER A 27 7.00 6.05 1.30
CA SER A 27 5.81 6.12 2.15
C SER A 27 4.63 6.88 1.53
N LYS A 28 4.71 7.22 0.23
CA LYS A 28 3.67 8.03 -0.43
C LYS A 28 2.40 7.20 -0.69
N GLY A 29 1.36 7.44 0.10
CA GLY A 29 0.05 6.78 0.01
C GLY A 29 0.04 5.34 0.52
N GLY A 30 0.92 5.02 1.47
CA GLY A 30 1.17 3.68 1.98
C GLY A 30 2.67 3.36 2.00
N LEU A 31 3.03 2.22 2.57
CA LEU A 31 4.41 1.76 2.63
C LEU A 31 4.72 0.92 1.38
N LYS A 32 5.75 1.33 0.65
CA LYS A 32 6.26 0.66 -0.55
C LYS A 32 7.71 0.29 -0.32
N MET A 33 8.06 -0.91 -0.75
CA MET A 33 9.40 -1.46 -0.77
C MET A 33 9.63 -2.05 -2.16
N LYS A 34 10.75 -1.75 -2.79
CA LYS A 34 11.16 -2.39 -4.04
C LYS A 34 12.65 -2.71 -3.98
N THR A 35 13.05 -3.82 -4.55
CA THR A 35 14.46 -4.11 -4.80
C THR A 35 14.91 -3.37 -6.05
N THR A 36 16.17 -2.94 -6.08
CA THR A 36 16.74 -2.16 -7.20
C THR A 36 16.90 -3.00 -8.47
N ASP A 37 17.02 -4.33 -8.31
CA ASP A 37 17.02 -5.29 -9.42
C ASP A 37 15.62 -5.49 -10.04
N GLY A 38 14.55 -5.00 -9.39
CA GLY A 38 13.17 -5.14 -9.84
C GLY A 38 12.53 -6.51 -9.61
N ASN A 39 13.27 -7.48 -9.04
CA ASN A 39 12.77 -8.83 -8.81
C ASN A 39 11.61 -8.85 -7.81
N PHE A 40 11.65 -7.95 -6.82
CA PHE A 40 10.69 -7.92 -5.73
C PHE A 40 10.13 -6.51 -5.51
N ALA A 41 8.81 -6.43 -5.38
CA ALA A 41 8.12 -5.23 -4.94
C ALA A 41 7.03 -5.61 -3.96
N PHE A 42 6.86 -4.80 -2.91
CA PHE A 42 5.79 -4.94 -1.92
C PHE A 42 5.19 -3.58 -1.61
N GLN A 43 3.87 -3.50 -1.54
CA GLN A 43 3.16 -2.32 -1.09
C GLN A 43 1.99 -2.70 -0.18
N VAL A 44 1.96 -2.08 0.99
CA VAL A 44 0.78 -2.06 1.86
C VAL A 44 0.20 -0.66 1.91
N GLY A 45 -1.12 -0.55 1.88
CA GLY A 45 -1.80 0.73 1.94
C GLY A 45 -3.30 0.58 2.16
N GLY A 46 -4.01 1.68 2.02
CA GLY A 46 -5.45 1.69 2.20
C GLY A 46 -6.11 2.93 1.61
N ARG A 47 -7.43 2.97 1.71
CA ARG A 47 -8.23 4.15 1.36
C ARG A 47 -9.41 4.26 2.31
N VAL A 48 -9.63 5.46 2.81
CA VAL A 48 -10.81 5.83 3.59
C VAL A 48 -11.63 6.82 2.76
N MET A 49 -12.94 6.61 2.71
CA MET A 49 -13.92 7.51 2.10
C MET A 49 -14.92 7.91 3.18
N ALA A 50 -15.06 9.21 3.38
CA ALA A 50 -16.02 9.81 4.28
C ALA A 50 -16.89 10.76 3.45
N ASP A 51 -18.20 10.61 3.60
CA ASP A 51 -19.19 11.36 2.85
C ASP A 51 -19.99 12.23 3.82
N ALA A 52 -20.34 13.42 3.37
CA ALA A 52 -21.24 14.33 4.07
C ALA A 52 -22.27 14.82 3.05
N ALA A 53 -23.55 14.66 3.37
CA ALA A 53 -24.63 15.08 2.50
C ALA A 53 -25.66 15.89 3.29
N PHE A 54 -26.12 16.97 2.65
CA PHE A 54 -27.16 17.86 3.13
C PHE A 54 -28.16 18.05 1.99
N TYR A 55 -29.43 17.85 2.29
CA TYR A 55 -30.53 17.93 1.35
C TYR A 55 -31.55 18.95 1.85
N ASP A 56 -32.18 19.66 0.91
CA ASP A 56 -33.34 20.49 1.21
C ASP A 56 -34.59 19.64 1.00
N GLU A 57 -35.33 19.40 2.09
CA GLU A 57 -36.45 18.46 2.12
C GLU A 57 -37.77 19.17 1.75
N ASP A 58 -38.16 19.17 0.46
CA ASP A 58 -39.42 19.81 0.02
C ASP A 58 -40.60 18.82 -0.15
N ALA A 59 -40.34 17.57 -0.54
CA ALA A 59 -41.40 16.58 -0.87
C ALA A 59 -41.17 15.18 -0.29
N SER A 60 -39.93 14.85 0.05
CA SER A 60 -39.52 13.55 0.62
C SER A 60 -38.47 13.81 1.68
N SER A 61 -38.59 13.14 2.83
CA SER A 61 -37.51 13.19 3.82
C SER A 61 -36.29 12.45 3.28
N LEU A 62 -35.16 13.13 3.26
CA LEU A 62 -33.86 12.65 2.85
C LEU A 62 -32.95 12.66 4.07
N GLY A 63 -32.27 11.54 4.33
CA GLY A 63 -31.36 11.44 5.46
C GLY A 63 -30.14 12.33 5.26
N ASP A 64 -30.11 13.47 5.93
CA ASP A 64 -28.91 14.26 6.13
C ASP A 64 -27.93 13.54 7.05
N GLY A 65 -26.64 13.64 6.73
CA GLY A 65 -25.65 13.06 7.63
C GLY A 65 -24.24 12.94 7.08
N THR A 66 -23.39 12.46 7.97
CA THR A 66 -22.00 12.10 7.71
C THR A 66 -21.83 10.61 7.91
N GLU A 67 -21.26 9.93 6.91
CA GLU A 67 -21.03 8.49 6.94
C GLU A 67 -19.57 8.17 6.54
N ILE A 68 -18.95 7.22 7.24
CA ILE A 68 -17.74 6.56 6.72
C ILE A 68 -18.18 5.49 5.72
N ARG A 69 -18.31 5.89 4.46
CA ARG A 69 -18.77 5.01 3.39
C ARG A 69 -17.93 3.75 3.24
N ARG A 70 -16.59 3.88 3.30
CA ARG A 70 -15.67 2.75 3.09
C ARG A 70 -14.30 2.99 3.72
N ALA A 71 -13.79 1.98 4.41
CA ALA A 71 -12.39 1.86 4.78
C ALA A 71 -11.85 0.55 4.19
N ARG A 72 -10.80 0.66 3.36
CA ARG A 72 -10.18 -0.50 2.71
C ARG A 72 -8.70 -0.59 2.99
N LEU A 73 -8.21 -1.81 3.15
CA LEU A 73 -6.80 -2.12 3.27
C LEU A 73 -6.39 -3.00 2.08
N PHE A 74 -5.17 -2.82 1.60
CA PHE A 74 -4.61 -3.66 0.55
C PHE A 74 -3.15 -3.98 0.80
N ALA A 75 -2.76 -5.16 0.35
CA ALA A 75 -1.37 -5.57 0.18
C ALA A 75 -1.20 -6.05 -1.26
N LYS A 76 -0.14 -5.63 -1.93
CA LYS A 76 0.17 -6.06 -3.29
C LYS A 76 1.68 -6.17 -3.49
N GLY A 77 2.09 -6.92 -4.49
CA GLY A 77 3.51 -7.06 -4.79
C GLY A 77 3.80 -7.80 -6.09
N ILE A 78 5.09 -7.89 -6.39
CA ILE A 78 5.69 -8.64 -7.50
C ILE A 78 6.75 -9.56 -6.91
N LEU A 79 6.78 -10.81 -7.36
CA LEU A 79 7.79 -11.81 -7.04
C LEU A 79 8.45 -12.28 -8.34
N PHE A 80 9.78 -12.36 -8.34
CA PHE A 80 10.59 -12.86 -9.46
C PHE A 80 10.27 -12.21 -10.81
N HIS A 81 9.94 -10.90 -10.82
CA HIS A 81 9.40 -10.13 -11.96
C HIS A 81 8.03 -10.59 -12.50
N ASP A 82 7.76 -11.89 -12.54
CA ASP A 82 6.66 -12.47 -13.31
C ASP A 82 5.35 -12.59 -12.51
N TRP A 83 5.43 -12.70 -11.18
CA TRP A 83 4.28 -13.03 -10.35
C TRP A 83 3.77 -11.82 -9.59
N ALA A 84 2.67 -11.25 -10.06
CA ALA A 84 1.97 -10.18 -9.38
C ALA A 84 0.84 -10.70 -8.49
N PHE A 85 0.69 -10.14 -7.30
CA PHE A 85 -0.44 -10.43 -6.41
C PHE A 85 -1.05 -9.15 -5.84
N LYS A 86 -2.33 -9.25 -5.47
CA LYS A 86 -3.05 -8.21 -4.73
C LYS A 86 -4.14 -8.82 -3.87
N GLY A 87 -4.03 -8.63 -2.56
CA GLY A 87 -5.11 -8.82 -1.60
C GLY A 87 -5.72 -7.47 -1.23
N GLN A 88 -7.05 -7.41 -1.12
CA GLN A 88 -7.77 -6.21 -0.68
C GLN A 88 -8.98 -6.62 0.15
N TYR A 89 -9.18 -5.93 1.27
CA TYR A 89 -10.39 -5.98 2.10
C TYR A 89 -11.04 -4.59 2.05
#